data_AF-A0A663MJW7-F1
#
_entry.id   AF-A0A663MJW7-F1
#
_cell.length_a   1.000
_cell.length_b   1.000
_cell.length_c   1.000
_cell.angle_alpha   90.00
_cell.angle_beta   90.00
_cell.angle_gamma   90.00
#
_symmetry.space_group_name_H-M   'P 1'
#
loop_
_entity.id
_entity.type
_entity.pdbx_description
1 polymer ?
#
loop_
_entity_poly.entity_id
_entity_poly.type
_entity_poly.pdbx_seq_one_letter_code
_entity_poly.pdbx_strand_id
1 'polypeptide(L)'
;MCFALMFCVVSATYVSPPHSTMKPGSPVPMNTDNPGVRKAARFGVYRYNNSSNDLFLFKESQINKAMVQIVRGLKYMLHVEIGRTVCEKREHSSLDNCHFQKKKSLQQMLRCYFEVWITPWLHKVYVPVALCH
;
A
#
# COMPACT_ATOMS: atom_id res chain seq x y z
N MET A 1 -9.16 -11.72 -73.71
CA MET A 1 -9.69 -10.35 -73.53
C MET A 1 -10.57 -10.34 -72.29
N CYS A 2 -10.30 -9.45 -71.30
CA CYS A 2 -11.09 -9.15 -70.07
C CYS A 2 -11.32 -10.36 -69.10
N PHE A 3 -11.27 -10.35 -67.76
CA PHE A 3 -11.32 -9.42 -66.61
C PHE A 3 -10.27 -9.96 -65.57
N ALA A 4 -9.87 -9.34 -64.47
CA ALA A 4 -10.63 -8.71 -63.41
C ALA A 4 -9.70 -7.98 -62.40
N LEU A 5 -10.30 -7.03 -61.69
CA LEU A 5 -9.73 -6.13 -60.69
C LEU A 5 -9.03 -6.86 -59.53
N MET A 6 -7.75 -6.58 -59.31
CA MET A 6 -7.03 -6.95 -58.09
C MET A 6 -7.32 -5.92 -56.99
N PHE A 7 -8.31 -6.21 -56.14
CA PHE A 7 -8.46 -5.50 -54.88
C PHE A 7 -7.39 -6.03 -53.90
N CYS A 8 -6.40 -5.20 -53.59
CA CYS A 8 -5.49 -5.45 -52.47
C CYS A 8 -6.29 -5.47 -51.17
N VAL A 9 -6.63 -6.66 -50.67
CA VAL A 9 -7.26 -6.84 -49.37
C VAL A 9 -6.18 -6.60 -48.31
N VAL A 10 -6.15 -5.39 -47.74
CA VAL A 10 -5.32 -5.10 -46.57
C VAL A 10 -5.91 -5.91 -45.42
N SER A 11 -5.31 -7.08 -45.17
CA SER A 11 -5.72 -7.93 -44.05
C SER A 11 -5.34 -7.22 -42.76
N ALA A 12 -6.33 -6.61 -42.10
CA ALA A 12 -6.15 -6.07 -40.76
C ALA A 12 -5.86 -7.24 -39.81
N THR A 13 -4.59 -7.39 -39.40
CA THR A 13 -4.22 -8.34 -38.36
C THR A 13 -4.83 -7.86 -37.04
N TYR A 14 -5.89 -8.53 -36.59
CA TYR A 14 -6.49 -8.27 -35.29
C TYR A 14 -5.53 -8.77 -34.20
N VAL A 15 -4.68 -7.89 -33.68
CA VAL A 15 -3.80 -8.20 -32.55
C VAL A 15 -4.66 -8.23 -31.29
N SER A 16 -5.00 -9.43 -30.83
CA SER A 16 -5.69 -9.61 -29.55
C SER A 16 -4.87 -8.94 -28.43
N PRO A 17 -5.47 -8.11 -27.57
CA PRO A 17 -4.78 -7.60 -26.38
C PRO A 17 -4.22 -8.79 -25.58
N PRO A 18 -3.00 -8.70 -25.02
CA PRO A 18 -2.43 -9.80 -24.25
C PRO A 18 -3.41 -10.20 -23.14
N HIS A 19 -3.80 -11.47 -23.14
CA HIS A 19 -4.71 -12.02 -22.16
C HIS A 19 -4.06 -11.91 -20.77
N SER A 20 -4.71 -11.23 -19.82
CA SER A 20 -4.18 -11.06 -18.48
C SER A 20 -4.05 -12.44 -17.81
N THR A 21 -2.81 -12.86 -17.52
CA THR A 21 -2.50 -14.14 -16.83
C THR A 21 -2.80 -14.08 -15.32
N MET A 22 -3.34 -12.95 -14.84
CA MET A 22 -3.53 -12.67 -13.44
C MET A 22 -4.83 -13.28 -12.93
N LYS A 23 -4.72 -14.35 -12.12
CA LYS A 23 -5.88 -15.01 -11.51
C LYS A 23 -6.67 -14.01 -10.65
N PRO A 24 -7.99 -13.86 -10.86
CA PRO A 24 -8.83 -13.01 -10.02
C PRO A 24 -8.69 -13.35 -8.54
N GLY A 25 -8.57 -12.34 -7.69
CA GLY A 25 -8.46 -12.51 -6.24
C GLY A 25 -7.06 -12.87 -5.73
N SER A 26 -6.06 -13.07 -6.60
CA SER A 26 -4.66 -13.14 -6.16
C SER A 26 -4.13 -11.76 -5.78
N PRO A 27 -3.16 -11.64 -4.85
CA PRO A 27 -2.48 -10.37 -4.59
C PRO A 27 -1.70 -9.89 -5.81
N VAL A 28 -1.77 -8.60 -6.09
CA VAL A 28 -1.11 -7.96 -7.24
C VAL A 28 -0.27 -6.77 -6.78
N PRO A 29 0.89 -6.50 -7.41
CA PRO A 29 1.69 -5.33 -7.07
C PRO A 29 0.91 -4.02 -7.25
N MET A 30 1.16 -3.06 -6.38
CA MET A 30 0.54 -1.74 -6.42
C MET A 30 1.59 -0.66 -6.18
N ASN A 31 1.44 0.48 -6.86
CA ASN A 31 2.33 1.62 -6.68
C ASN A 31 2.28 2.11 -5.22
N THR A 32 3.46 2.30 -4.62
CA THR A 32 3.64 2.74 -3.23
C THR A 32 3.12 4.16 -2.97
N ASP A 33 3.08 5.00 -4.00
CA ASP A 33 2.54 6.37 -3.93
C ASP A 33 1.02 6.41 -4.05
N ASN A 34 0.37 5.27 -4.33
CA ASN A 34 -1.07 5.22 -4.43
C ASN A 34 -1.73 5.70 -3.12
N PRO A 35 -2.73 6.60 -3.16
CA PRO A 35 -3.38 7.13 -1.96
C PRO A 35 -3.95 6.05 -1.03
N GLY A 36 -4.50 4.96 -1.58
CA GLY A 36 -4.99 3.82 -0.81
C GLY A 36 -3.88 3.08 -0.07
N VAL A 37 -2.71 2.93 -0.70
CA VAL A 37 -1.51 2.32 -0.10
C VAL A 37 -0.99 3.19 1.03
N ARG A 38 -0.85 4.51 0.80
CA ARG A 38 -0.42 5.46 1.85
C ARG A 38 -1.38 5.48 3.04
N LYS A 39 -2.69 5.44 2.76
CA LYS A 39 -3.72 5.35 3.80
C LYS A 39 -3.64 4.03 4.58
N ALA A 40 -3.42 2.91 3.89
CA ALA A 40 -3.25 1.61 4.55
C ALA A 40 -1.99 1.60 5.43
N ALA A 41 -0.85 2.13 4.96
CA ALA A 41 0.36 2.25 5.77
C ALA A 41 0.11 3.07 7.06
N ARG A 42 -0.62 4.19 6.95
CA ARG A 42 -1.02 5.01 8.11
C ARG A 42 -1.83 4.20 9.13
N PHE A 43 -2.78 3.36 8.70
CA PHE A 43 -3.52 2.47 9.61
C PHE A 43 -2.63 1.41 10.26
N GLY A 44 -1.67 0.85 9.52
CA GLY A 44 -0.66 -0.06 10.07
C GLY A 44 0.16 0.61 11.19
N VAL A 45 0.61 1.84 10.96
CA VAL A 45 1.32 2.65 11.96
C VAL A 45 0.45 2.91 13.20
N TYR A 46 -0.84 3.26 13.02
CA TYR A 46 -1.75 3.43 14.16
C TYR A 46 -1.90 2.14 14.98
N ARG A 47 -2.01 0.98 14.32
CA ARG A 47 -2.05 -0.31 15.00
C ARG A 47 -0.76 -0.57 15.79
N TYR A 48 0.40 -0.30 15.21
CA TYR A 48 1.68 -0.42 15.88
C TYR A 48 1.75 0.51 17.10
N ASN A 49 1.48 1.81 16.92
CA ASN A 49 1.52 2.78 18.01
C ASN A 49 0.58 2.39 19.17
N ASN A 50 -0.61 1.87 18.87
CA ASN A 50 -1.55 1.46 19.90
C ASN A 50 -1.06 0.25 20.72
N SER A 51 -0.33 -0.68 20.09
CA SER A 51 0.20 -1.88 20.75
C SER A 51 1.59 -1.70 21.37
N SER A 52 2.35 -0.71 20.92
CA SER A 52 3.67 -0.40 21.45
C SER A 52 3.59 0.34 22.79
N ASN A 53 4.52 0.02 23.68
CA ASN A 53 4.74 0.68 24.97
C ASN A 53 5.74 1.86 24.89
N ASP A 54 6.17 2.24 23.68
CA ASP A 54 7.04 3.40 23.49
C ASP A 54 6.35 4.69 23.96
N LEU A 55 7.13 5.62 24.51
CA LEU A 55 6.65 6.92 24.95
C LEU A 55 6.28 7.82 23.77
N PHE A 56 6.96 7.64 22.63
CA PHE A 56 6.80 8.43 21.43
C PHE A 56 5.99 7.70 20.37
N LEU A 57 5.29 8.48 19.54
CA LEU A 57 4.63 7.95 18.36
C LEU A 57 5.64 7.62 17.27
N PHE A 58 5.38 6.57 16.51
CA PHE A 58 6.04 6.26 15.25
C PHE A 58 5.20 6.77 14.07
N LYS A 59 5.88 7.09 12.96
CA LYS A 59 5.29 7.56 11.70
C LYS A 59 5.90 6.79 10.52
N GLU A 60 5.13 6.53 9.48
CA GLU A 60 5.67 5.95 8.24
C GLU A 60 6.69 6.89 7.60
N SER A 61 7.87 6.35 7.31
CA SER A 61 8.96 7.04 6.62
C SER A 61 8.99 6.67 5.14
N GLN A 62 8.92 5.38 4.83
CA GLN A 62 8.97 4.88 3.46
C GLN A 62 8.12 3.63 3.30
N ILE A 63 7.43 3.50 2.16
CA ILE A 63 6.73 2.28 1.77
C ILE A 63 7.58 1.62 0.69
N ASN A 64 8.19 0.48 1.01
CA ASN A 64 9.16 -0.20 0.13
C ASN A 64 8.46 -1.13 -0.86
N LYS A 65 7.34 -1.73 -0.45
CA LYS A 65 6.57 -2.67 -1.28
C LYS A 65 5.11 -2.63 -0.89
N ALA A 66 4.24 -2.68 -1.88
CA ALA A 66 2.80 -2.77 -1.68
C ALA A 66 2.19 -3.78 -2.64
N MET A 67 1.33 -4.64 -2.09
CA MET A 67 0.45 -5.52 -2.84
C MET A 67 -0.99 -5.24 -2.42
N VAL A 68 -1.94 -5.47 -3.33
CA VAL A 68 -3.37 -5.42 -3.02
C VAL A 68 -4.06 -6.70 -3.47
N GLN A 69 -5.02 -7.16 -2.68
CA GLN A 69 -5.86 -8.30 -2.99
C GLN A 69 -7.33 -7.90 -2.84
N ILE A 70 -8.13 -8.15 -3.88
CA ILE A 70 -9.57 -7.88 -3.86
C ILE A 70 -10.29 -9.11 -3.31
N VAL A 71 -10.74 -9.02 -2.05
CA VAL A 71 -11.38 -10.11 -1.31
C VAL A 71 -12.42 -9.54 -0.35
N ARG A 72 -13.66 -9.37 -0.83
CA ARG A 72 -14.76 -8.70 -0.07
C ARG A 72 -14.31 -7.38 0.59
N GLY A 73 -13.45 -6.65 -0.10
CA GLY A 73 -12.70 -5.50 0.39
C GLY A 73 -11.35 -5.42 -0.31
N LEU A 74 -10.50 -4.50 0.15
CA LEU A 74 -9.15 -4.29 -0.33
C LEU A 74 -8.18 -4.70 0.78
N LYS A 75 -7.53 -5.85 0.63
CA LYS A 75 -6.48 -6.31 1.54
C LYS A 75 -5.13 -5.83 1.00
N TYR A 76 -4.54 -4.85 1.67
CA TYR A 76 -3.20 -4.36 1.42
C TYR A 76 -2.18 -5.18 2.20
N MET A 77 -1.06 -5.51 1.56
CA MET A 77 0.09 -6.18 2.18
C MET A 77 1.31 -5.30 1.93
N LEU A 78 1.84 -4.71 3.00
CA LEU A 78 2.78 -3.59 2.91
C LEU A 78 4.07 -3.90 3.65
N HIS A 79 5.20 -3.58 3.03
CA HIS A 79 6.49 -3.45 3.71
C HIS A 79 6.79 -1.97 3.89
N VAL A 80 6.84 -1.52 5.14
CA VAL A 80 6.91 -0.10 5.50
C VAL A 80 8.04 0.11 6.50
N GLU A 81 8.88 1.11 6.27
CA GLU A 81 9.78 1.61 7.31
C GLU A 81 9.06 2.69 8.11
N ILE A 82 9.08 2.55 9.43
CA ILE A 82 8.50 3.51 10.37
C ILE A 82 9.60 4.09 11.25
N GLY A 83 9.49 5.36 11.60
CA GLY A 83 10.48 6.06 12.42
C GLY A 83 9.85 6.68 13.67
N ARG A 84 10.60 6.67 14.78
CA ARG A 84 10.19 7.34 16.03
C ARG A 84 10.13 8.85 15.80
N THR A 85 9.06 9.48 16.29
CA THR A 85 8.83 10.92 16.20
C THR A 85 9.12 11.64 17.50
N VAL A 86 9.07 12.97 17.46
CA VAL A 86 9.16 13.83 18.65
C VAL A 86 7.85 13.92 19.42
N CYS A 87 6.72 13.47 18.85
CA CYS A 87 5.43 13.54 19.51
C CYS A 87 5.30 12.44 20.56
N GLU A 88 4.88 12.82 21.76
CA GLU A 88 4.52 11.86 22.80
C GLU A 88 3.14 11.26 22.55
N LYS A 89 2.96 10.00 22.91
CA LYS A 89 1.69 9.28 22.71
C LYS A 89 0.52 9.87 23.50
N ARG A 90 0.79 10.59 24.60
CA ARG A 90 -0.21 11.16 25.51
C ARG A 90 -0.82 12.48 25.04
N GLU A 91 -0.17 13.19 24.13
CA GLU A 91 -0.57 14.54 23.70
C GLU A 91 -1.63 14.54 22.59
N HIS A 92 -2.14 13.37 22.20
CA HIS A 92 -3.13 13.22 21.12
C HIS A 92 -2.76 13.93 19.80
N SER A 93 -1.46 14.01 19.52
CA SER A 93 -0.95 14.71 18.34
C SER A 93 -1.34 13.99 17.04
N SER A 94 -1.66 14.77 16.00
CA SER A 94 -1.78 14.23 14.63
C SER A 94 -0.41 13.84 14.10
N LEU A 95 -0.28 12.61 13.58
CA LEU A 95 0.97 12.13 12.98
C LEU A 95 1.43 12.99 11.79
N ASP A 96 0.53 13.70 11.10
CA ASP A 96 0.91 14.57 9.98
C ASP A 96 1.88 15.68 10.43
N ASN A 97 1.67 16.21 11.64
CA ASN A 97 2.48 17.27 12.24
C ASN A 97 3.68 16.74 13.06
N CYS A 98 3.82 15.42 13.20
CA CYS A 98 4.90 14.82 13.95
C CYS A 98 6.16 14.65 13.08
N HIS A 99 7.24 15.31 13.49
CA HIS A 99 8.56 15.19 12.88
C HIS A 99 9.34 14.02 13.47
N PHE A 100 10.23 13.42 12.68
CA PHE A 100 11.12 12.36 13.16
C PHE A 100 12.12 12.87 14.20
N GLN A 101 12.53 11.99 15.11
CA GLN A 101 13.57 12.29 16.08
C GLN A 101 14.88 12.67 15.38
N LYS A 102 15.53 13.75 15.85
CA LYS A 102 16.85 14.19 15.38
C LYS A 102 17.97 13.76 16.32
N LYS A 103 17.66 13.53 17.60
CA LYS A 103 18.64 13.13 18.61
C LYS A 103 19.01 11.67 18.39
N LYS A 104 20.29 11.38 18.10
CA LYS A 104 20.78 10.02 17.81
C LYS A 104 20.39 8.98 18.88
N SER A 105 20.36 9.37 20.16
CA SER A 105 19.97 8.48 21.26
C SER A 105 18.48 8.10 21.28
N LEU A 106 17.62 8.88 20.61
CA LEU A 106 16.18 8.65 20.52
C LEU A 106 15.76 8.22 19.12
N GLN A 107 16.65 8.29 18.12
CA GLN A 107 16.36 7.82 16.78
C GLN A 107 16.17 6.32 16.78
N GLN A 108 15.05 5.89 16.19
CA GLN A 108 14.76 4.49 15.96
C GLN A 108 13.97 4.35 14.68
N MET A 109 14.40 3.43 13.83
CA MET A 109 13.73 3.03 12.59
C MET A 109 13.40 1.56 12.71
N LEU A 110 12.20 1.17 12.29
CA LEU A 110 11.73 -0.20 12.30
C LEU A 110 11.22 -0.57 10.92
N ARG A 111 11.43 -1.81 10.54
CA ARG A 111 10.89 -2.38 9.31
C ARG A 111 9.67 -3.22 9.66
N CYS A 112 8.54 -2.84 9.08
CA CYS A 112 7.26 -3.44 9.39
C CYS A 112 6.64 -4.14 8.19
N TYR A 113 5.98 -5.25 8.46
CA TYR A 113 5.01 -5.86 7.59
C TYR A 113 3.60 -5.61 8.15
N PHE A 114 2.77 -4.95 7.34
CA PHE A 114 1.38 -4.68 7.67
C PHE A 114 0.45 -5.41 6.70
N GLU A 115 -0.57 -6.07 7.23
CA GLU A 115 -1.75 -6.42 6.47
C GLU A 115 -2.90 -5.54 6.91
N VAL A 116 -3.52 -4.83 5.96
CA VAL A 116 -4.59 -3.87 6.23
C VAL A 116 -5.76 -4.15 5.30
N TRP A 117 -6.91 -4.47 5.88
CA TRP A 117 -8.12 -4.77 5.14
C TRP A 117 -9.11 -3.62 5.25
N ILE A 118 -9.36 -2.97 4.13
CA ILE A 118 -10.28 -1.83 4.02
C ILE A 118 -11.53 -2.29 3.28
N THR A 119 -12.71 -2.00 3.83
CA THR A 119 -14.01 -2.23 3.17
C THR A 119 -14.68 -0.87 2.97
N PRO A 120 -14.42 -0.18 1.84
CA PRO A 120 -14.81 1.22 1.67
C PRO A 120 -16.31 1.46 1.83
N TRP A 121 -17.15 0.57 1.28
CA TRP A 121 -18.62 0.66 1.34
C TRP A 121 -19.22 0.42 2.72
N LEU A 122 -18.45 -0.12 3.68
CA LEU A 122 -18.86 -0.26 5.08
C LEU A 122 -18.15 0.74 6.00
N HIS A 123 -17.26 1.57 5.47
CA HIS A 123 -16.38 2.45 6.25
C HIS A 123 -15.58 1.72 7.34
N LYS A 124 -15.26 0.43 7.14
CA LYS A 124 -14.52 -0.38 8.12
C LYS A 124 -13.08 -0.61 7.67
N VAL A 125 -12.19 -0.56 8.66
CA VAL A 125 -10.78 -0.88 8.51
C VAL A 125 -10.40 -1.89 9.58
N TYR A 126 -9.67 -2.92 9.19
CA TYR A 126 -9.14 -3.94 10.08
C TYR A 126 -7.66 -4.15 9.77
N VAL A 127 -6.82 -4.17 10.81
CA VAL A 127 -5.37 -4.38 10.68
C VAL A 127 -5.02 -5.71 11.36
N PRO A 128 -5.18 -6.86 10.67
CA PRO A 128 -4.92 -8.17 11.26
C PRO A 128 -3.45 -8.39 11.62
N VAL A 129 -2.52 -7.80 10.87
CA VAL A 129 -1.08 -8.05 11.03
C VAL A 129 -0.34 -6.72 11.14
N ALA A 130 0.47 -6.60 12.19
CA ALA A 130 1.44 -5.53 12.37
C ALA A 130 2.70 -6.11 13.04
N LEU A 131 3.66 -6.53 12.22
CA LEU A 131 4.90 -7.14 12.67
C LEU A 131 6.05 -6.20 12.33
N CYS A 132 6.83 -5.78 13.33
CA CYS A 132 7.94 -4.85 13.16
C CYS A 132 9.21 -5.41 13.78
N HIS A 133 10.35 -5.16 13.16
CA HIS A 133 11.70 -5.52 13.63
C HIS A 133 12.65 -4.32 13.53
#